data_AF-A0AAP2ZP36-F1
#
_entry.id   AF-A0AAP2ZP36-F1
#
_cell.length_a   1.000
_cell.length_b   1.000
_cell.length_c   1.000
_cell.angle_alpha   90.00
_cell.angle_beta   90.00
_cell.angle_gamma   90.00
#
_symmetry.space_group_name_H-M   'P 1'
#
loop_
_entity.id
_entity.type
_entity.pdbx_description
1 polymer ?
#
loop_
_entity_poly.entity_id
_entity_poly.type
_entity_poly.pdbx_seq_one_letter_code
_entity_poly.pdbx_strand_id
1 'polypeptide(L)'
;MKKIHIYQLDILIHLKNNFHNFHKPYKHMFLLSEPEVIKLAMKKSGLKQAGFAKKIGKSQAQVSKYISGDSKPSTEIYIHCMNIINSSEQGDESLLDLINEVSRLDGDKHKHIRNALVEMIKAYKSAR
;
A
#
# COMPACT_ATOMS: atom_id res chain seq x y z
N MET A 1 -29.21 -12.91 27.78
CA MET A 1 -28.12 -12.98 26.78
C MET A 1 -27.95 -11.62 26.11
N LYS A 2 -26.95 -10.81 26.46
CA LYS A 2 -26.61 -9.52 25.80
C LYS A 2 -25.28 -8.93 26.33
N LYS A 3 -24.21 -9.73 26.39
CA LYS A 3 -22.87 -9.26 26.86
C LYS A 3 -21.71 -9.47 25.86
N ILE A 4 -21.95 -10.13 24.73
CA ILE A 4 -20.88 -10.48 23.77
C ILE A 4 -20.63 -9.35 22.74
N HIS A 5 -21.57 -8.42 22.55
CA HIS A 5 -21.49 -7.40 21.50
C HIS A 5 -20.68 -6.14 21.81
N ILE A 6 -20.29 -5.91 23.08
CA ILE A 6 -19.62 -4.67 23.49
C ILE A 6 -18.09 -4.77 23.33
N TYR A 7 -17.50 -5.92 23.64
CA TYR A 7 -16.04 -6.12 23.56
C TYR A 7 -15.47 -6.09 22.13
N GLN A 8 -16.26 -6.44 21.11
CA GLN A 8 -15.82 -6.36 19.71
C GLN A 8 -15.70 -4.91 19.21
N LEU A 9 -16.54 -4.01 19.70
CA LEU A 9 -16.54 -2.62 19.28
C LEU A 9 -15.35 -1.86 19.88
N ASP A 10 -15.02 -2.13 21.14
CA ASP A 10 -13.88 -1.50 21.82
C ASP A 10 -12.54 -1.93 21.20
N ILE A 11 -12.39 -3.20 20.81
CA ILE A 11 -11.18 -3.67 20.10
C ILE A 11 -11.05 -2.97 18.74
N LEU A 12 -12.15 -2.84 17.99
CA LEU A 12 -12.15 -2.16 16.69
C LEU A 12 -11.82 -0.66 16.81
N ILE A 13 -12.31 0.02 17.86
CA ILE A 13 -12.01 1.43 18.13
C ILE A 13 -10.55 1.59 18.57
N HIS A 14 -10.04 0.69 19.41
CA HIS A 14 -8.65 0.73 19.88
C HIS A 14 -7.65 0.45 18.76
N LEU A 15 -7.98 -0.45 17.83
CA LEU A 15 -7.17 -0.68 16.63
C LEU A 15 -7.19 0.56 15.73
N LYS A 16 -8.38 1.11 15.42
CA LYS A 16 -8.52 2.28 14.53
C LYS A 16 -7.74 3.52 15.01
N ASN A 17 -7.68 3.75 16.33
CA ASN A 17 -6.98 4.89 16.92
C ASN A 17 -5.46 4.73 16.98
N ASN A 18 -4.93 3.50 16.97
CA ASN A 18 -3.49 3.25 16.93
C ASN A 18 -2.89 3.31 15.51
N PHE A 19 -3.70 3.18 14.45
CA PHE A 19 -3.23 3.24 13.06
C PHE A 19 -2.99 4.65 12.51
N HIS A 20 -3.44 5.71 13.20
CA HIS A 20 -3.31 7.09 12.69
C HIS A 20 -1.96 7.75 12.98
N ASN A 21 -1.05 7.10 13.71
CA ASN A 21 0.27 7.66 14.00
C ASN A 21 1.34 6.64 13.62
N PHE A 22 2.31 7.10 12.82
CA PHE A 22 3.51 6.40 12.36
C PHE A 22 3.36 5.53 11.10
N HIS A 23 3.49 6.16 9.92
CA HIS A 23 4.46 5.66 8.93
C HIS A 23 4.86 6.78 7.97
N LYS A 24 6.15 7.12 7.92
CA LYS A 24 6.69 7.93 6.83
C LYS A 24 6.56 7.09 5.54
N PRO A 25 5.94 7.61 4.46
CA PRO A 25 5.50 6.81 3.32
C PRO A 25 6.64 6.34 2.38
N TYR A 26 7.90 6.43 2.82
CA TYR A 26 9.07 6.17 2.00
C TYR A 26 9.82 4.89 2.39
N LYS A 27 9.40 4.21 3.48
CA LYS A 27 10.23 3.15 4.09
C LYS A 27 10.06 1.75 3.50
N HIS A 28 9.03 1.51 2.68
CA HIS A 28 8.74 0.17 2.15
C HIS A 28 9.04 -0.07 0.66
N MET A 29 9.43 0.96 -0.10
CA MET A 29 9.60 0.85 -1.56
C MET A 29 11.08 0.78 -1.99
N PHE A 30 11.87 -0.10 -1.38
CA PHE A 30 13.31 -0.24 -1.65
C PHE A 30 13.64 -1.12 -2.87
N LEU A 31 12.64 -1.51 -3.67
CA LEU A 31 12.80 -2.53 -4.73
C LEU A 31 12.54 -2.05 -6.16
N LEU A 32 12.00 -0.85 -6.37
CA LEU A 32 11.72 -0.33 -7.71
C LEU A 32 12.84 0.59 -8.19
N SER A 33 13.28 0.39 -9.43
CA SER A 33 14.14 1.35 -10.13
C SER A 33 13.39 2.63 -10.48
N GLU A 34 14.11 3.74 -10.72
CA GLU A 34 13.50 5.02 -11.08
C GLU A 34 12.53 4.91 -12.27
N PRO A 35 12.85 4.21 -13.39
CA PRO A 35 11.90 4.03 -14.49
C PRO A 35 10.63 3.27 -14.08
N GLU A 36 10.75 2.30 -13.18
CA GLU A 36 9.61 1.52 -12.67
C GLU A 36 8.70 2.37 -11.79
N VAL A 37 9.26 3.24 -10.95
CA VAL A 37 8.50 4.20 -10.15
C VAL A 37 7.68 5.12 -11.06
N ILE A 38 8.28 5.65 -12.13
CA ILE A 38 7.57 6.52 -13.08
C ILE A 38 6.46 5.74 -13.83
N LYS A 39 6.74 4.51 -14.28
CA LYS A 39 5.74 3.64 -14.94
C LYS A 39 4.57 3.34 -14.00
N LEU A 40 4.85 3.00 -12.76
CA LEU A 40 3.84 2.66 -11.77
C LEU A 40 2.98 3.87 -11.41
N ALA A 41 3.60 5.03 -11.17
CA ALA A 41 2.88 6.28 -10.92
C ALA A 41 1.97 6.65 -12.10
N MET A 42 2.44 6.50 -13.34
CA MET A 42 1.61 6.72 -14.52
C MET A 42 0.41 5.77 -14.55
N LYS A 43 0.64 4.47 -14.33
CA LYS A 43 -0.43 3.46 -14.28
C LYS A 43 -1.47 3.79 -13.20
N LYS A 44 -1.02 4.10 -11.98
CA LYS A 44 -1.89 4.44 -10.84
C LYS A 44 -2.64 5.75 -11.03
N SER A 45 -2.10 6.69 -11.81
CA SER A 45 -2.80 7.94 -12.15
C SER A 45 -3.96 7.75 -13.15
N GLY A 46 -4.03 6.61 -13.84
CA GLY A 46 -5.00 6.36 -14.92
C GLY A 46 -4.79 7.22 -16.17
N LEU A 47 -3.71 8.01 -16.24
CA LEU A 47 -3.42 8.90 -17.36
C LEU A 47 -2.53 8.23 -18.40
N LYS A 48 -2.77 8.56 -19.68
CA LYS A 48 -1.80 8.29 -20.74
C LYS A 48 -0.57 9.19 -20.59
N GLN A 49 0.55 8.79 -21.19
CA GLN A 49 1.85 9.47 -21.04
C GLN A 49 1.82 10.99 -21.24
N ALA A 50 1.09 11.48 -22.25
CA ALA A 50 0.96 12.93 -22.49
C ALA A 50 0.27 13.66 -21.34
N GLY A 51 -0.80 13.08 -20.78
CA GLY A 51 -1.52 13.63 -19.63
C GLY A 51 -0.70 13.54 -18.35
N PHE A 52 -0.02 12.41 -18.13
CA PHE A 52 0.88 12.22 -17.01
C PHE A 52 2.05 13.20 -17.04
N ALA A 53 2.65 13.43 -18.22
CA ALA A 53 3.72 14.40 -18.41
C ALA A 53 3.29 15.82 -17.98
N LYS A 54 2.08 16.25 -18.38
CA LYS A 54 1.50 17.51 -17.92
C LYS A 54 1.32 17.53 -16.40
N LYS A 55 0.82 16.44 -15.80
CA LYS A 55 0.62 16.31 -14.35
C LYS A 55 1.92 16.52 -13.55
N ILE A 56 3.05 16.01 -14.06
CA ILE A 56 4.36 16.16 -13.41
C ILE A 56 5.19 17.34 -13.96
N GLY A 57 4.60 18.24 -14.75
CA GLY A 57 5.27 19.43 -15.27
C GLY A 57 6.44 19.14 -16.25
N LYS A 58 6.33 18.08 -17.05
CA LYS A 58 7.35 17.67 -18.05
C LYS A 58 6.75 17.50 -19.44
N SER A 59 7.61 17.43 -20.45
CA SER A 59 7.19 17.06 -21.81
C SER A 59 6.98 15.55 -21.93
N GLN A 60 6.12 15.13 -22.86
CA GLN A 60 5.88 13.70 -23.13
C GLN A 60 7.18 12.96 -23.50
N ALA A 61 8.04 13.60 -24.31
CA ALA A 61 9.34 13.05 -24.70
C ALA A 61 10.26 12.87 -23.49
N GLN A 62 10.28 13.82 -22.54
CA GLN A 62 11.08 13.69 -21.32
C GLN A 62 10.61 12.52 -20.45
N VAL A 63 9.29 12.35 -20.30
CA VAL A 63 8.73 11.17 -19.61
C VAL A 63 9.09 9.88 -20.32
N SER A 64 9.14 9.88 -21.66
CA SER A 64 9.58 8.71 -22.42
C SER A 64 11.00 8.29 -22.04
N LYS A 65 11.91 9.26 -21.94
CA LYS A 65 13.31 9.03 -21.53
C LYS A 65 13.42 8.54 -20.09
N TYR A 66 12.56 9.03 -19.19
CA TYR A 66 12.50 8.50 -17.82
C TYR A 66 12.05 7.04 -17.79
N ILE A 67 11.05 6.69 -18.59
CA ILE A 67 10.48 5.33 -18.67
C ILE A 67 11.44 4.34 -19.32
N SER A 68 12.23 4.76 -20.31
CA SER A 68 13.27 3.94 -20.95
C SER A 68 14.56 3.86 -20.14
N GLY A 69 14.78 4.78 -19.20
CA GLY A 69 16.02 4.89 -18.42
C GLY A 69 17.12 5.74 -19.08
N ASP A 70 16.84 6.33 -20.26
CA ASP A 70 17.77 7.21 -20.97
C ASP A 70 18.03 8.54 -20.26
N SER A 71 17.19 8.89 -19.27
CA SER A 71 17.35 10.08 -18.45
C SER A 71 16.87 9.80 -17.03
N LYS A 72 17.55 10.37 -16.04
CA LYS A 72 17.14 10.28 -14.64
C LYS A 72 16.15 11.40 -14.28
N PRO A 73 15.06 11.10 -13.55
CA PRO A 73 14.20 12.13 -13.00
C PRO A 73 14.93 12.93 -11.91
N SER A 74 14.54 14.18 -11.69
CA SER A 74 15.00 14.91 -10.50
C SER A 74 14.36 14.30 -9.24
N THR A 75 14.99 14.52 -8.09
CA THR A 75 14.46 14.11 -6.79
C THR A 75 13.03 14.58 -6.57
N GLU A 76 12.70 15.81 -6.97
CA GLU A 76 11.35 16.37 -6.88
C GLU A 76 10.32 15.56 -7.69
N ILE A 77 10.66 15.20 -8.93
CA ILE A 77 9.79 14.39 -9.79
C ILE A 77 9.63 12.98 -9.22
N TYR A 78 10.71 12.40 -8.71
CA TYR A 78 10.68 11.10 -8.06
C TYR A 78 9.73 11.11 -6.84
N ILE A 79 9.87 12.10 -5.95
CA ILE A 79 9.00 12.29 -4.78
C ILE A 79 7.55 12.46 -5.22
N HIS A 80 7.29 13.29 -6.23
CA HIS A 80 5.94 13.50 -6.76
C HIS A 80 5.32 12.18 -7.25
N CYS A 81 6.09 11.35 -7.98
CA CYS A 81 5.62 10.06 -8.46
C CYS A 81 5.34 9.07 -7.32
N MET A 82 6.19 9.05 -6.29
CA MET A 82 5.94 8.26 -5.09
C MET A 82 4.65 8.67 -4.38
N ASN A 83 4.37 9.97 -4.27
CA ASN A 83 3.12 10.46 -3.70
C ASN A 83 1.90 9.99 -4.50
N ILE A 84 1.98 9.98 -5.84
CA ILE A 84 0.90 9.45 -6.70
C ILE A 84 0.68 7.96 -6.42
N ILE A 85 1.75 7.17 -6.28
CA ILE A 85 1.66 5.74 -5.99
C ILE A 85 0.95 5.54 -4.65
N ASN A 86 1.46 6.15 -3.58
CA ASN A 86 0.93 5.99 -2.23
C ASN A 86 -0.52 6.52 -2.10
N SER A 87 -0.87 7.59 -2.81
CA SER A 87 -2.25 8.13 -2.80
C SER A 87 -3.27 7.19 -3.46
N SER A 88 -2.80 6.26 -4.30
CA SER A 88 -3.64 5.27 -4.98
C SER A 88 -3.76 3.95 -4.21
N GLU A 89 -3.08 3.83 -3.06
CA GLU A 89 -3.01 2.59 -2.27
C GLU A 89 -4.12 2.41 -1.23
N GLN A 90 -5.11 3.31 -1.17
CA GLN A 90 -6.34 3.06 -0.41
C GLN A 90 -7.14 1.81 -0.88
N GLY A 91 -6.67 1.08 -1.89
CA GLY A 91 -7.27 -0.17 -2.38
C GLY A 91 -6.45 -1.46 -2.21
N ASP A 92 -5.15 -1.43 -1.92
CA ASP A 92 -4.30 -2.65 -1.88
C ASP A 92 -3.31 -2.70 -0.69
N GLU A 93 -3.13 -1.62 0.08
CA GLU A 93 -2.39 -1.64 1.36
C GLU A 93 -2.96 -2.70 2.32
N SER A 94 -4.27 -2.96 2.25
CA SER A 94 -4.98 -3.83 3.20
C SER A 94 -4.45 -5.26 3.30
N LEU A 95 -3.95 -5.89 2.21
CA LEU A 95 -3.52 -7.29 2.28
C LEU A 95 -2.09 -7.42 2.77
N LEU A 96 -1.18 -6.58 2.27
CA LEU A 96 0.21 -6.58 2.72
C LEU A 96 0.32 -6.08 4.15
N ASP A 97 -0.49 -5.10 4.55
CA ASP A 97 -0.60 -4.66 5.94
C ASP A 97 -1.17 -5.76 6.82
N LEU A 98 -2.19 -6.49 6.36
CA LEU A 98 -2.70 -7.65 7.10
C LEU A 98 -1.63 -8.74 7.26
N ILE A 99 -0.86 -9.03 6.21
CA ILE A 99 0.24 -10.00 6.28
C ILE A 99 1.30 -9.52 7.27
N ASN A 100 1.67 -8.23 7.23
CA ASN A 100 2.64 -7.64 8.16
C ASN A 100 2.15 -7.69 9.60
N GLU A 101 0.89 -7.36 9.86
CA GLU A 101 0.28 -7.43 11.19
C GLU A 101 0.19 -8.88 11.69
N VAL A 102 -0.17 -9.84 10.83
CA VAL A 102 -0.19 -11.26 11.18
C VAL A 102 1.22 -11.80 11.46
N SER A 103 2.24 -11.33 10.73
CA SER A 103 3.64 -11.67 10.99
C SER A 103 4.15 -11.10 12.33
N ARG A 104 3.60 -9.97 12.81
CA ARG A 104 3.91 -9.39 14.12
C ARG A 104 3.27 -10.15 15.28
N LEU A 105 2.25 -10.97 15.02
CA LEU A 105 1.62 -11.86 16.00
C LEU A 105 2.51 -13.07 16.33
N ASP A 106 3.80 -12.89 16.57
CA ASP A 106 4.76 -13.97 16.85
C ASP A 106 4.71 -14.44 18.32
N GLY A 107 5.17 -15.66 18.57
CA GLY A 107 5.21 -16.29 19.89
C GLY A 107 3.92 -17.02 20.29
N ASP A 108 4.01 -17.79 21.38
CA ASP A 108 2.93 -18.69 21.83
C ASP A 108 1.69 -17.96 22.31
N LYS A 109 1.85 -16.76 22.88
CA LYS A 109 0.76 -15.90 23.34
C LYS A 109 -0.23 -15.52 22.22
N HIS A 110 0.19 -15.53 20.96
CA HIS A 110 -0.64 -15.12 19.82
C HIS A 110 -1.04 -16.28 18.89
N LYS A 111 -0.64 -17.52 19.24
CA LYS A 111 -0.91 -18.74 18.45
C LYS A 111 -2.40 -18.93 18.14
N HIS A 112 -3.26 -18.68 19.11
CA HIS A 112 -4.71 -18.85 18.96
C HIS A 112 -5.31 -17.85 17.96
N ILE A 113 -4.79 -16.62 17.89
CA ILE A 113 -5.24 -15.59 16.93
C ILE A 113 -4.83 -15.98 15.52
N ARG A 114 -3.57 -16.40 15.33
CA ARG A 114 -3.08 -16.90 14.02
C ARG A 114 -3.93 -18.07 13.54
N ASN A 115 -4.23 -19.03 14.41
CA ASN A 115 -5.07 -20.18 14.08
C ASN A 115 -6.49 -19.76 13.66
N ALA A 116 -7.12 -18.83 14.39
CA ALA A 116 -8.46 -18.34 14.04
C ALA A 116 -8.50 -17.66 12.66
N LEU A 117 -7.48 -16.86 12.33
CA LEU A 117 -7.34 -16.22 11.02
C LEU A 117 -7.16 -17.25 9.90
N VAL A 118 -6.34 -18.27 10.12
CA VAL A 118 -6.14 -19.36 9.16
C VAL A 118 -7.45 -20.12 8.88
N GLU A 119 -8.21 -20.46 9.92
CA GLU A 119 -9.49 -21.15 9.77
C GLU A 119 -10.53 -20.30 9.04
N MET A 120 -10.59 -19.00 9.32
CA MET A 120 -11.45 -18.06 8.59
C MET A 120 -11.11 -18.01 7.08
N ILE A 121 -9.82 -17.98 6.73
CA ILE A 121 -9.37 -17.99 5.33
C ILE A 121 -9.74 -19.30 4.64
N LYS A 122 -9.58 -20.45 5.34
CA LYS A 122 -9.98 -21.76 4.81
C LYS A 122 -11.47 -21.82 4.54
N ALA A 123 -12.30 -21.39 5.49
CA ALA A 123 -13.76 -21.40 5.36
C ALA A 123 -14.24 -20.54 4.17
N TYR A 124 -13.63 -19.37 3.98
CA TYR A 124 -13.92 -18.52 2.83
C TYR A 124 -13.55 -19.18 1.49
N LYS A 125 -12.39 -19.84 1.42
CA LYS A 125 -11.95 -20.57 0.22
C LYS A 125 -12.83 -21.77 -0.12
N SER A 126 -13.39 -22.45 0.88
CA SER A 126 -14.28 -23.59 0.67
C SER A 126 -15.72 -23.20 0.28
N ALA A 127 -16.11 -21.95 0.54
CA ALA A 127 -17.44 -21.44 0.21
C ALA A 127 -17.53 -20.84 -1.21
N ARG A 128 -16.45 -20.96 -2.00
CA ARG A 128 -16.27 -20.36 -3.32
C ARG A 128 -15.93 -21.45 -4.33
#